data_AF-A0A8J7SQN6-F1
#
_entry.id   AF-A0A8J7SQN6-F1
#
_cell.length_a   1.000
_cell.length_b   1.000
_cell.length_c   1.000
_cell.angle_alpha   90.00
_cell.angle_beta   90.00
_cell.angle_gamma   90.00
#
_symmetry.space_group_name_H-M   'P 1'
#
loop_
_entity.id
_entity.type
_entity.pdbx_description
1 polymer ?
#
loop_
_entity_poly.entity_id
_entity_poly.type
_entity_poly.pdbx_seq_one_letter_code
_entity_poly.pdbx_strand_id
1 'polypeptide(L)'
;MSHKLFLLSAIILFNYTFLNAQTKEEMLFFYNKFEPIEFDLLHIYTNGPQEKSTYNPKSSYPFKGKAIVSSRTPFLEKLLDIDAGKDFFALYRYSITTQVEGLIIRMYDKETLSNSIYTLVYHHKTNTLEEGIQLAHDYQAEGGSGAIQSWLLDLNEDGLPDVLTRSYYDRYDLKQDSDDLEHIHKEESYLVIFDNLIFNNTLIHNRDLQKNLEKEFPYRSIQAPFMQEQTQKAVLKMLKKGGLVIPSEQD
;
A
#
# COMPACT_ATOMS: atom_id res chain seq x y z
N MET A 1 43.64 -20.71 19.82
CA MET A 1 42.40 -20.77 18.99
C MET A 1 41.42 -19.62 19.26
N SER A 2 41.37 -19.00 20.44
CA SER A 2 40.35 -18.00 20.80
C SER A 2 40.43 -16.66 20.04
N HIS A 3 41.61 -16.17 19.67
CA HIS A 3 41.74 -14.88 18.97
C HIS A 3 41.18 -14.85 17.54
N LYS A 4 41.23 -15.97 16.81
CA LYS A 4 40.71 -16.04 15.44
C LYS A 4 39.17 -16.04 15.41
N LEU A 5 38.53 -16.66 16.40
CA LEU A 5 37.07 -16.62 16.57
C LEU A 5 36.58 -15.22 16.96
N PHE A 6 37.30 -14.51 17.82
CA PHE A 6 36.94 -13.14 18.21
C PHE A 6 37.01 -12.16 17.03
N LEU A 7 38.07 -12.24 16.21
CA LEU A 7 38.22 -11.41 15.01
C LEU A 7 37.13 -11.69 13.97
N LEU A 8 36.78 -12.96 13.73
CA LEU A 8 35.70 -13.31 12.81
C LEU A 8 34.34 -12.80 13.31
N SER A 9 34.08 -12.94 14.62
CA SER A 9 32.85 -12.44 15.26
C SER A 9 32.76 -10.92 15.16
N ALA A 10 33.86 -10.20 15.41
CA ALA A 10 33.93 -8.75 15.29
C ALA A 10 33.75 -8.29 13.84
N ILE A 11 34.35 -8.98 12.87
CA ILE A 11 34.17 -8.68 11.44
C ILE A 11 32.73 -8.96 11.01
N ILE A 12 32.10 -10.04 11.46
CA ILE A 12 30.69 -10.33 11.18
C ILE A 12 29.82 -9.24 11.80
N LEU A 13 30.02 -8.90 13.07
CA LEU A 13 29.23 -7.86 13.75
C LEU A 13 29.39 -6.50 13.07
N PHE A 14 30.62 -6.14 12.67
CA PHE A 14 30.94 -4.88 12.00
C PHE A 14 30.37 -4.83 10.57
N ASN A 15 30.40 -5.93 9.82
CA ASN A 15 29.74 -6.02 8.52
C ASN A 15 28.20 -6.01 8.68
N TYR A 16 27.66 -6.60 9.75
CA TYR A 16 26.22 -6.63 9.99
C TYR A 16 25.68 -5.25 10.41
N THR A 17 26.45 -4.47 11.19
CA THR A 17 26.13 -3.08 11.47
C THR A 17 26.35 -2.18 10.26
N PHE A 18 27.34 -2.44 9.41
CA PHE A 18 27.56 -1.65 8.19
C PHE A 18 26.52 -1.94 7.10
N LEU A 19 26.02 -3.18 6.99
CA LEU A 19 24.92 -3.53 6.07
C LEU A 19 23.55 -3.01 6.53
N ASN A 20 23.36 -2.76 7.83
CA ASN A 20 22.09 -2.28 8.38
C ASN A 20 22.11 -0.80 8.79
N ALA A 21 23.28 -0.15 8.85
CA ALA A 21 23.36 1.28 9.07
C ALA A 21 23.04 1.98 7.74
N GLN A 22 21.78 2.38 7.60
CA GLN A 22 21.42 3.45 6.66
C GLN A 22 22.41 4.59 6.88
N THR A 23 23.19 4.95 5.87
CA THR A 23 24.08 6.09 6.03
C THR A 23 23.22 7.34 6.14
N LYS A 24 23.60 8.26 7.03
CA LYS A 24 22.90 9.55 7.18
C LYS A 24 22.76 10.29 5.84
N GLU A 25 23.73 10.11 4.95
CA GLU A 25 23.73 10.68 3.60
C GLU A 25 22.66 10.04 2.70
N GLU A 26 22.51 8.72 2.70
CA GLU A 26 21.44 8.02 1.96
C GLU A 26 20.06 8.46 2.44
N MET A 27 19.85 8.54 3.76
CA MET A 27 18.58 8.99 4.32
C MET A 27 18.27 10.43 3.95
N LEU A 28 19.26 11.32 4.01
CA LEU A 28 19.10 12.71 3.59
C LEU A 28 18.80 12.82 2.09
N PHE A 29 19.49 12.03 1.26
CA PHE A 29 19.24 11.97 -0.18
C PHE A 29 17.81 11.49 -0.49
N PHE A 30 17.35 10.43 0.18
CA PHE A 30 16.00 9.91 0.08
C PHE A 30 14.96 10.96 0.52
N TYR A 31 15.13 11.52 1.71
CA TYR A 31 14.24 12.52 2.29
C TYR A 31 14.10 13.78 1.42
N ASN A 32 15.19 14.25 0.81
CA ASN A 32 15.18 15.43 -0.06
C ASN A 32 14.44 15.23 -1.40
N LYS A 33 13.96 14.01 -1.70
CA LYS A 33 13.11 13.77 -2.87
C LYS A 33 11.67 14.22 -2.64
N PHE A 34 11.21 14.29 -1.40
CA PHE A 34 9.81 14.56 -1.09
C PHE A 34 9.52 16.06 -1.11
N GLU A 35 8.37 16.42 -1.66
CA GLU A 35 7.85 17.80 -1.61
C GLU A 35 6.94 17.93 -0.40
N PRO A 36 7.08 18.98 0.42
CA PRO A 36 6.14 19.22 1.50
C PRO A 36 4.75 19.49 0.93
N ILE A 37 3.72 18.98 1.60
CA ILE A 37 2.33 19.26 1.28
C ILE A 37 1.57 19.68 2.54
N GLU A 38 0.66 20.62 2.36
CA GLU A 38 -0.41 20.97 3.30
C GLU A 38 -1.72 20.65 2.59
N PHE A 39 -2.69 20.09 3.32
CA PHE A 39 -3.97 19.71 2.76
C PHE A 39 -5.07 19.86 3.82
N ASP A 40 -6.25 20.31 3.38
CA ASP A 40 -7.47 20.16 4.17
C ASP A 40 -8.07 18.76 3.95
N LEU A 41 -7.98 18.28 2.71
CA LEU A 41 -8.40 16.96 2.29
C LEU A 41 -7.57 16.51 1.07
N LEU A 42 -6.92 15.36 1.18
CA LEU A 42 -6.19 14.72 0.09
C LEU A 42 -6.71 13.30 -0.13
N HIS A 43 -7.40 13.08 -1.24
CA HIS A 43 -7.83 11.75 -1.68
C HIS A 43 -6.69 11.04 -2.40
N ILE A 44 -6.25 9.91 -1.86
CA ILE A 44 -5.19 9.05 -2.37
C ILE A 44 -5.81 7.77 -2.94
N TYR A 45 -5.52 7.54 -4.21
CA TYR A 45 -6.03 6.41 -4.97
C TYR A 45 -5.03 6.03 -6.07
N THR A 46 -5.25 4.86 -6.64
CA THR A 46 -4.51 4.33 -7.79
C THR A 46 -5.39 4.34 -9.05
N ASN A 47 -4.76 4.33 -10.23
CA ASN A 47 -5.47 4.49 -11.51
C ASN A 47 -5.92 3.13 -12.11
N GLY A 48 -5.92 2.05 -11.33
CA GLY A 48 -5.97 0.69 -11.84
C GLY A 48 -4.64 0.24 -12.46
N PRO A 49 -4.55 -1.04 -12.84
CA PRO A 49 -3.46 -1.54 -13.66
C PRO A 49 -3.42 -0.83 -15.01
N GLN A 50 -2.21 -0.49 -15.46
CA GLN A 50 -1.98 0.23 -16.70
C GLN A 50 -1.94 -0.72 -17.90
N GLU A 51 -3.04 -1.43 -18.19
CA GLU A 51 -3.09 -2.48 -19.23
C GLU A 51 -2.59 -2.08 -20.63
N LYS A 52 -2.54 -0.78 -20.96
CA LYS A 52 -2.20 -0.31 -22.32
C LYS A 52 -1.09 0.74 -22.40
N SER A 53 -0.49 1.15 -21.28
CA SER A 53 0.65 2.06 -21.33
C SER A 53 1.89 1.31 -20.89
N THR A 54 2.83 1.13 -21.82
CA THR A 54 4.23 0.92 -21.44
C THR A 54 4.57 1.91 -20.34
N TYR A 55 5.04 1.39 -19.20
CA TYR A 55 5.42 2.19 -18.05
C TYR A 55 6.20 3.42 -18.53
N ASN A 56 5.56 4.56 -18.39
CA ASN A 56 6.14 5.84 -18.78
C ASN A 56 6.11 6.70 -17.52
N PRO A 57 7.27 7.05 -16.93
CA PRO A 57 7.30 7.92 -15.77
C PRO A 57 6.68 9.31 -16.04
N LYS A 58 6.38 9.64 -17.31
CA LYS A 58 5.66 10.84 -17.73
C LYS A 58 4.14 10.63 -17.92
N SER A 59 3.61 9.41 -17.80
CA SER A 59 2.18 9.10 -17.96
C SER A 59 1.31 9.92 -17.00
N SER A 60 0.02 10.10 -17.33
CA SER A 60 -0.95 10.87 -16.54
C SER A 60 -1.41 10.10 -15.29
N TYR A 61 -0.45 9.69 -14.46
CA TYR A 61 -0.74 9.20 -13.11
C TYR A 61 -1.04 10.41 -12.20
N PRO A 62 -2.06 10.35 -11.33
CA PRO A 62 -2.43 11.46 -10.43
C PRO A 62 -1.24 11.89 -9.55
N PHE A 63 -0.45 10.92 -9.10
CA PHE A 63 0.71 11.09 -8.23
C PHE A 63 2.01 10.68 -8.94
N LYS A 64 2.51 11.49 -9.87
CA LYS A 64 3.68 11.11 -10.69
C LYS A 64 4.94 10.87 -9.86
N GLY A 65 5.16 11.71 -8.84
CA GLY A 65 6.30 11.64 -7.93
C GLY A 65 7.68 11.86 -8.58
N LYS A 66 8.71 11.93 -7.75
CA LYS A 66 10.12 11.88 -8.17
C LYS A 66 10.64 10.46 -8.01
N ALA A 67 11.23 9.90 -9.07
CA ALA A 67 11.81 8.56 -9.03
C ALA A 67 12.87 8.45 -7.92
N ILE A 68 12.78 7.39 -7.15
CA ILE A 68 13.75 6.97 -6.15
C ILE A 68 14.61 5.89 -6.80
N VAL A 69 15.92 6.08 -6.78
CA VAL A 69 16.85 5.13 -7.39
C VAL A 69 16.98 3.93 -6.44
N SER A 70 16.44 2.78 -6.82
CA SER A 70 16.42 1.56 -6.00
C SER A 70 17.80 1.13 -5.53
N SER A 71 18.84 1.26 -6.38
CA SER A 71 20.22 0.95 -6.00
C SER A 71 20.80 1.84 -4.89
N ARG A 72 20.15 2.96 -4.54
CA ARG A 72 20.51 3.85 -3.42
C ARG A 72 19.56 3.73 -2.23
N THR A 73 18.55 2.89 -2.32
CA THR A 73 17.51 2.72 -1.28
C THR A 73 17.12 1.26 -1.09
N PRO A 74 18.08 0.31 -0.98
CA PRO A 74 17.75 -1.11 -0.79
C PRO A 74 16.97 -1.39 0.50
N PHE A 75 16.99 -0.44 1.45
CA PHE A 75 16.21 -0.53 2.67
C PHE A 75 14.70 -0.47 2.42
N LEU A 76 14.20 0.12 1.32
CA LEU A 76 12.76 0.24 1.07
C LEU A 76 12.12 -1.12 0.81
N GLU A 77 12.77 -1.98 0.03
CA GLU A 77 12.29 -3.33 -0.26
C GLU A 77 12.22 -4.15 1.04
N LYS A 78 13.23 -4.02 1.90
CA LYS A 78 13.24 -4.66 3.23
C LYS A 78 12.19 -4.07 4.17
N LEU A 79 12.00 -2.75 4.16
CA LEU A 79 11.09 -2.05 5.06
C LEU A 79 9.63 -2.41 4.78
N LEU A 80 9.29 -2.59 3.51
CA LEU A 80 7.94 -2.91 3.05
C LEU A 80 7.70 -4.43 2.91
N ASP A 81 8.71 -5.25 3.21
CA ASP A 81 8.69 -6.71 3.02
C ASP A 81 8.22 -7.13 1.61
N ILE A 82 8.84 -6.54 0.59
CA ILE A 82 8.48 -6.75 -0.82
C ILE A 82 9.65 -7.30 -1.63
N ASP A 83 9.31 -8.06 -2.67
CA ASP A 83 10.28 -8.58 -3.63
C ASP A 83 11.04 -7.46 -4.36
N ALA A 84 12.28 -7.77 -4.76
CA ALA A 84 13.12 -6.86 -5.50
C ALA A 84 12.53 -6.48 -6.87
N GLY A 85 12.94 -5.33 -7.39
CA GLY A 85 12.64 -4.93 -8.78
C GLY A 85 11.41 -4.04 -8.95
N LYS A 86 10.82 -3.57 -7.85
CA LYS A 86 9.79 -2.53 -7.85
C LYS A 86 10.42 -1.16 -8.08
N ASP A 87 9.69 -0.27 -8.75
CA ASP A 87 10.10 1.13 -8.91
C ASP A 87 9.41 1.99 -7.86
N PHE A 88 10.17 2.81 -7.14
CA PHE A 88 9.64 3.70 -6.11
C PHE A 88 9.66 5.16 -6.56
N PHE A 89 8.67 5.91 -6.11
CA PHE A 89 8.54 7.33 -6.38
C PHE A 89 8.17 8.07 -5.10
N ALA A 90 8.93 9.10 -4.76
CA ALA A 90 8.61 10.02 -3.70
C ALA A 90 7.49 10.96 -4.16
N LEU A 91 6.35 10.97 -3.46
CA LEU A 91 5.23 11.84 -3.78
C LEU A 91 5.32 13.12 -2.95
N TYR A 92 4.99 13.00 -1.66
CA TYR A 92 4.88 14.13 -0.74
C TYR A 92 5.38 13.76 0.64
N ARG A 93 5.71 14.78 1.44
CA ARG A 93 5.88 14.64 2.89
C ARG A 93 4.92 15.58 3.61
N TYR A 94 4.43 15.16 4.77
CA TYR A 94 3.54 15.95 5.60
C TYR A 94 3.91 15.77 7.07
N SER A 95 3.64 16.77 7.89
CA SER A 95 3.89 16.70 9.33
C SER A 95 2.83 15.82 10.01
N ILE A 96 3.28 14.85 10.80
CA ILE A 96 2.41 14.07 11.71
C ILE A 96 2.55 14.62 13.13
N THR A 97 3.75 15.02 13.52
CA THR A 97 4.03 15.79 14.73
C THR A 97 5.21 16.74 14.45
N THR A 98 5.65 17.50 15.44
CA THR A 98 6.86 18.33 15.32
C THR A 98 8.16 17.54 15.13
N GLN A 99 8.16 16.22 15.36
CA GLN A 99 9.35 15.35 15.26
C GLN A 99 9.17 14.18 14.30
N VAL A 100 7.98 14.03 13.71
CA VAL A 100 7.61 12.90 12.88
C VAL A 100 6.91 13.40 11.62
N GLU A 101 7.34 12.90 10.47
CA GLU A 101 6.71 13.16 9.19
C GLU A 101 6.22 11.87 8.53
N GLY A 102 5.12 11.98 7.80
CA GLY A 102 4.66 10.97 6.88
C GLY A 102 5.32 11.19 5.52
N LEU A 103 5.96 10.16 4.96
CA LEU A 103 6.53 10.18 3.61
C LEU A 103 5.67 9.33 2.68
N ILE A 104 4.94 9.96 1.78
CA ILE A 104 4.07 9.27 0.83
C ILE A 104 4.91 8.81 -0.35
N ILE A 105 4.99 7.50 -0.54
CA ILE A 105 5.66 6.87 -1.68
C ILE A 105 4.65 6.14 -2.55
N ARG A 106 4.92 6.13 -3.85
CA ARG A 106 4.27 5.21 -4.79
C ARG A 106 5.25 4.11 -5.16
N MET A 107 4.82 2.88 -5.03
CA MET A 107 5.46 1.69 -5.55
C MET A 107 4.78 1.28 -6.85
N TYR A 108 5.57 1.01 -7.89
CA TYR A 108 5.11 0.45 -9.14
C TYR A 108 5.70 -0.95 -9.33
N ASP A 109 4.81 -1.91 -9.49
CA ASP A 109 5.16 -3.28 -9.81
C ASP A 109 5.12 -3.50 -11.32
N LYS A 110 6.29 -3.80 -11.91
CA LYS A 110 6.42 -4.04 -13.34
C LYS A 110 5.81 -5.35 -13.80
N GLU A 111 5.71 -6.34 -12.92
CA GLU A 111 5.21 -7.67 -13.26
C GLU A 111 3.69 -7.66 -13.34
N THR A 112 3.05 -7.06 -12.32
CA THR A 112 1.60 -6.96 -12.22
C THR A 112 1.04 -5.68 -12.87
N LEU A 113 1.92 -4.79 -13.35
CA LEU A 113 1.57 -3.46 -13.88
C LEU A 113 0.70 -2.63 -12.93
N SER A 114 0.87 -2.87 -11.62
CA SER A 114 0.05 -2.30 -10.55
C SER A 114 0.80 -1.20 -9.82
N ASN A 115 0.03 -0.32 -9.15
CA ASN A 115 0.57 0.69 -8.28
C ASN A 115 0.03 0.46 -6.87
N SER A 116 0.88 0.69 -5.89
CA SER A 116 0.50 0.85 -4.50
C SER A 116 1.06 2.16 -3.98
N ILE A 117 0.35 2.80 -3.06
CA ILE A 117 0.79 4.01 -2.39
C ILE A 117 0.85 3.72 -0.91
N TYR A 118 1.97 4.04 -0.28
CA TYR A 118 2.19 3.87 1.15
C TYR A 118 2.55 5.21 1.76
N THR A 119 2.25 5.36 3.04
CA THR A 119 2.95 6.32 3.89
C THR A 119 4.02 5.58 4.67
N LEU A 120 5.21 6.15 4.75
CA LEU A 120 6.27 5.73 5.68
C LEU A 120 6.35 6.73 6.82
N VAL A 121 6.86 6.32 7.97
CA VAL A 121 7.04 7.18 9.14
C VAL A 121 8.52 7.56 9.25
N TYR A 122 8.82 8.86 9.17
CA TYR A 122 10.17 9.39 9.31
C TYR A 122 10.34 10.11 10.64
N HIS A 123 11.30 9.66 11.44
CA HIS A 123 11.62 10.22 12.74
C HIS A 123 12.84 11.13 12.66
N HIS A 124 12.65 12.44 12.82
CA HIS A 124 13.75 13.42 12.69
C HIS A 124 14.86 13.23 13.73
N LYS A 125 14.49 12.91 14.97
CA LYS A 125 15.44 12.80 16.09
C LYS A 125 16.43 11.65 15.89
N THR A 126 15.94 10.52 15.41
CA THR A 126 16.72 9.29 15.22
C THR A 126 17.22 9.14 13.78
N ASN A 127 16.67 9.91 12.84
CA ASN A 127 16.86 9.75 11.39
C ASN A 127 16.48 8.34 10.92
N THR A 128 15.47 7.74 11.55
CA THR A 128 14.99 6.40 11.21
C THR A 128 13.72 6.48 10.37
N LEU A 129 13.54 5.45 9.55
CA LEU A 129 12.36 5.24 8.74
C LEU A 129 11.69 3.96 9.19
N GLU A 130 10.38 4.03 9.38
CA GLU A 130 9.54 2.91 9.76
C GLU A 130 8.44 2.74 8.72
N GLU A 131 7.93 1.52 8.61
CA GLU A 131 6.75 1.25 7.80
C GLU A 131 5.56 1.99 8.42
N GLY A 132 4.75 2.62 7.57
CA GLY A 132 3.48 3.22 8.00
C GLY A 132 2.31 2.36 7.59
N ILE A 133 1.52 2.86 6.65
CA ILE A 133 0.28 2.21 6.19
C ILE A 133 0.19 2.24 4.67
N GLN A 134 -0.48 1.26 4.10
CA GLN A 134 -0.90 1.28 2.70
C GLN A 134 -2.09 2.23 2.55
N LEU A 135 -1.93 3.26 1.73
CA LEU A 135 -2.91 4.31 1.49
C LEU A 135 -3.75 4.06 0.23
N ALA A 136 -3.16 3.40 -0.76
CA ALA A 136 -3.92 2.96 -1.92
C ALA A 136 -3.31 1.72 -2.55
N HIS A 137 -4.16 0.86 -3.08
CA HIS A 137 -3.76 -0.31 -3.84
C HIS A 137 -4.94 -0.81 -4.64
N ASP A 138 -4.72 -1.18 -5.90
CA ASP A 138 -5.71 -1.88 -6.70
C ASP A 138 -5.23 -3.31 -6.88
N TYR A 139 -6.11 -4.27 -6.58
CA TYR A 139 -5.88 -5.66 -6.95
C TYR A 139 -6.93 -6.10 -7.95
N GLN A 140 -6.46 -6.84 -8.96
CA GLN A 140 -7.30 -7.47 -9.95
C GLN A 140 -6.81 -8.90 -10.13
N ALA A 141 -7.73 -9.85 -10.02
CA ALA A 141 -7.47 -11.26 -10.24
C ALA A 141 -8.59 -11.85 -11.10
N GLU A 142 -8.36 -13.05 -11.63
CA GLU A 142 -9.42 -13.76 -12.34
C GLU A 142 -10.58 -14.05 -11.39
N GLY A 143 -11.68 -13.33 -11.58
CA GLY A 143 -12.92 -13.53 -10.86
C GLY A 143 -13.14 -12.64 -9.64
N GLY A 144 -12.23 -11.71 -9.36
CA GLY A 144 -12.43 -10.69 -8.34
C GLY A 144 -11.54 -9.47 -8.50
N SER A 145 -11.93 -8.39 -7.84
CA SER A 145 -11.23 -7.12 -7.86
C SER A 145 -11.51 -6.32 -6.62
N GLY A 146 -10.68 -5.33 -6.38
CA GLY A 146 -11.02 -4.30 -5.44
C GLY A 146 -9.91 -3.31 -5.26
N ALA A 147 -10.10 -2.46 -4.27
CA ALA A 147 -9.22 -1.33 -4.05
C ALA A 147 -9.18 -0.93 -2.60
N ILE A 148 -8.05 -0.35 -2.23
CA ILE A 148 -7.86 0.46 -1.03
C ILE A 148 -7.69 1.89 -1.53
N GLN A 149 -8.44 2.82 -0.92
CA GLN A 149 -8.31 4.25 -1.14
C GLN A 149 -8.35 4.95 0.21
N SER A 150 -7.54 6.00 0.37
CA SER A 150 -7.45 6.73 1.62
C SER A 150 -7.68 8.21 1.40
N TRP A 151 -8.22 8.88 2.41
CA TRP A 151 -8.33 10.31 2.51
C TRP A 151 -7.48 10.74 3.69
N LEU A 152 -6.54 11.64 3.44
CA LEU A 152 -5.80 12.34 4.49
C LEU A 152 -6.54 13.65 4.76
N LEU A 153 -6.90 13.88 6.01
CA LEU A 153 -7.71 15.03 6.44
C LEU A 153 -7.45 15.29 7.92
N ASP A 154 -7.85 16.44 8.42
CA ASP A 154 -7.77 16.79 9.85
C ASP A 154 -9.21 16.83 10.41
N LEU A 155 -9.66 15.74 11.04
CA LEU A 155 -11.05 15.60 11.47
C LEU A 155 -11.37 16.43 12.73
N ASN A 156 -10.36 16.68 13.56
CA ASN A 156 -10.50 17.34 14.85
C ASN A 156 -9.91 18.76 14.89
N GLU A 157 -9.41 19.26 13.76
CA GLU A 157 -8.82 20.59 13.58
C GLU A 157 -7.60 20.83 14.50
N ASP A 158 -6.82 19.78 14.80
CA ASP A 158 -5.63 19.88 15.65
C ASP A 158 -4.33 20.12 14.85
N GLY A 159 -4.45 20.19 13.53
CA GLY A 159 -3.36 20.35 12.58
C GLY A 159 -2.60 19.06 12.30
N LEU A 160 -3.07 17.91 12.83
CA LEU A 160 -2.50 16.60 12.58
C LEU A 160 -3.38 15.81 11.60
N PRO A 161 -2.77 14.96 10.76
CA PRO A 161 -3.50 14.22 9.75
C PRO A 161 -4.13 12.95 10.35
N ASP A 162 -5.44 12.84 10.22
CA ASP A 162 -6.18 11.59 10.25
C ASP A 162 -6.18 10.93 8.86
N VAL A 163 -6.29 9.61 8.85
CA VAL A 163 -6.44 8.85 7.61
C VAL A 163 -7.73 8.05 7.65
N LEU A 164 -8.69 8.42 6.81
CA LEU A 164 -9.85 7.59 6.52
C LEU A 164 -9.48 6.65 5.37
N THR A 165 -9.45 5.35 5.62
CA THR A 165 -9.22 4.34 4.58
C THR A 165 -10.52 3.62 4.28
N ARG A 166 -10.86 3.50 3.01
CA ARG A 166 -11.97 2.65 2.57
C ARG A 166 -11.44 1.57 1.66
N SER A 167 -11.91 0.34 1.85
CA SER A 167 -11.58 -0.79 0.99
C SER A 167 -12.85 -1.46 0.48
N TYR A 168 -12.83 -1.85 -0.79
CA TYR A 168 -13.88 -2.70 -1.33
C TYR A 168 -13.31 -3.93 -2.00
N TYR A 169 -14.11 -4.98 -2.01
CA TYR A 169 -13.83 -6.24 -2.65
C TYR A 169 -15.08 -6.74 -3.39
N ASP A 170 -14.90 -7.03 -4.67
CA ASP A 170 -15.85 -7.67 -5.57
C ASP A 170 -15.32 -9.04 -5.97
N ARG A 171 -16.13 -10.11 -5.84
CA ARG A 171 -15.87 -11.39 -6.52
C ARG A 171 -17.15 -12.06 -6.97
N TYR A 172 -17.01 -13.06 -7.83
CA TYR A 172 -18.09 -14.03 -8.00
C TYR A 172 -17.70 -15.40 -7.47
N ASP A 173 -18.61 -15.98 -6.70
CA ASP A 173 -18.53 -17.36 -6.20
C ASP A 173 -19.63 -18.21 -6.82
N LEU A 174 -19.45 -19.53 -6.79
CA LEU A 174 -20.53 -20.47 -7.08
C LEU A 174 -21.49 -20.51 -5.89
N LYS A 175 -22.78 -20.33 -6.16
CA LYS A 175 -23.81 -20.55 -5.15
C LYS A 175 -23.74 -21.97 -4.60
N GLN A 176 -24.01 -22.11 -3.31
CA GLN A 176 -24.14 -23.43 -2.69
C GLN A 176 -25.19 -24.25 -3.45
N ASP A 177 -24.80 -25.46 -3.88
CA ASP A 177 -25.65 -26.41 -4.62
C ASP A 177 -26.22 -25.93 -5.97
N SER A 178 -25.61 -24.91 -6.61
CA SER A 178 -25.98 -24.46 -7.95
C SER A 178 -24.76 -24.24 -8.86
N ASP A 179 -25.03 -24.20 -10.16
CA ASP A 179 -24.12 -23.80 -11.23
C ASP A 179 -24.15 -22.28 -11.50
N ASP A 180 -24.98 -21.56 -10.75
CA ASP A 180 -25.09 -20.11 -10.79
C ASP A 180 -23.98 -19.43 -10.01
N LEU A 181 -23.65 -18.22 -10.44
CA LEU A 181 -22.76 -17.33 -9.69
C LEU A 181 -23.57 -16.44 -8.76
N GLU A 182 -22.97 -16.12 -7.62
CA GLU A 182 -23.34 -14.99 -6.78
C GLU A 182 -22.26 -13.94 -6.81
N HIS A 183 -22.67 -12.69 -6.92
CA HIS A 183 -21.77 -11.55 -6.79
C HIS A 183 -21.65 -11.19 -5.31
N ILE A 184 -20.44 -11.26 -4.79
CA ILE A 184 -20.10 -10.87 -3.43
C ILE A 184 -19.39 -9.53 -3.52
N HIS A 185 -20.03 -8.52 -2.95
CA HIS A 185 -19.49 -7.18 -2.80
C HIS A 185 -19.40 -6.86 -1.32
N LYS A 186 -18.20 -6.46 -0.87
CA LYS A 186 -17.92 -6.09 0.51
C LYS A 186 -17.21 -4.74 0.51
N GLU A 187 -17.70 -3.80 1.31
CA GLU A 187 -17.02 -2.55 1.59
C GLU A 187 -16.73 -2.44 3.08
N GLU A 188 -15.54 -1.94 3.41
CA GLU A 188 -15.12 -1.63 4.76
C GLU A 188 -14.54 -0.22 4.81
N SER A 189 -14.63 0.38 5.99
CA SER A 189 -14.06 1.70 6.24
C SER A 189 -13.35 1.68 7.58
N TYR A 190 -12.14 2.21 7.59
CA TYR A 190 -11.21 2.22 8.69
C TYR A 190 -10.85 3.66 9.00
N LEU A 191 -10.89 4.03 10.27
CA LEU A 191 -10.23 5.24 10.74
C LEU A 191 -8.84 4.86 11.22
N VAL A 192 -7.82 5.52 10.67
CA VAL A 192 -6.43 5.28 10.99
C VAL A 192 -5.88 6.53 11.66
N ILE A 193 -5.49 6.35 12.93
CA ILE A 193 -5.00 7.43 13.79
C ILE A 193 -3.54 7.15 14.12
N PHE A 194 -2.70 8.18 14.05
CA PHE A 194 -1.33 8.09 14.53
C PHE A 194 -1.27 8.37 16.03
N ASP A 195 -0.96 7.35 16.83
CA ASP A 195 -0.83 7.45 18.28
C ASP A 195 0.37 6.64 18.76
N ASN A 196 1.06 7.11 19.80
CA ASN A 196 2.24 6.46 20.37
C ASN A 196 3.30 6.06 19.32
N LEU A 197 3.49 6.92 18.32
CA LEU A 197 4.43 6.73 17.20
C LEU A 197 4.08 5.60 16.23
N ILE A 198 2.86 5.08 16.27
CA ILE A 198 2.38 4.02 15.37
C ILE A 198 1.02 4.40 14.76
N PHE A 199 0.72 3.87 13.58
CA PHE A 199 -0.63 3.96 13.01
C PHE A 199 -1.52 2.86 13.57
N ASN A 200 -2.69 3.24 14.08
CA ASN A 200 -3.70 2.33 14.61
C ASN A 200 -4.92 2.34 13.71
N ASN A 201 -5.23 1.19 13.10
CA ASN A 201 -6.40 1.01 12.23
C ASN A 201 -7.61 0.55 13.05
N THR A 202 -8.70 1.32 13.01
CA THR A 202 -9.96 0.99 13.69
C THR A 202 -11.06 0.81 12.66
N LEU A 203 -11.64 -0.40 12.59
CA LEU A 203 -12.79 -0.69 11.73
C LEU A 203 -14.04 0.07 12.21
N ILE A 204 -14.71 0.74 11.28
CA ILE A 204 -15.95 1.47 11.55
C ILE A 204 -17.13 0.50 11.48
N HIS A 205 -17.61 0.03 12.64
CA HIS A 205 -18.73 -0.93 12.70
C HIS A 205 -20.13 -0.31 12.56
N ASN A 206 -20.26 1.01 12.71
CA ASN A 206 -21.55 1.68 12.65
C ASN A 206 -22.03 1.77 11.18
N ARG A 207 -23.14 1.09 10.86
CA ARG A 207 -23.69 1.02 9.50
C ARG A 207 -24.18 2.36 8.96
N ASP A 208 -24.77 3.21 9.79
CA ASP A 208 -25.26 4.52 9.35
C ASP A 208 -24.08 5.44 9.04
N LEU A 209 -23.02 5.37 9.84
CA LEU A 209 -21.77 6.07 9.56
C LEU A 209 -21.12 5.57 8.28
N GLN A 210 -21.02 4.25 8.05
CA GLN A 210 -20.50 3.71 6.79
C GLN A 210 -21.25 4.26 5.56
N LYS A 211 -22.58 4.26 5.59
CA LYS A 211 -23.40 4.82 4.50
C LYS A 211 -23.17 6.31 4.27
N ASN A 212 -22.96 7.08 5.33
CA ASN A 212 -22.62 8.49 5.20
C ASN A 212 -21.23 8.66 4.58
N LEU A 213 -20.25 7.85 5.00
CA LEU A 213 -18.91 7.87 4.43
C LEU A 213 -18.89 7.44 2.96
N GLU A 214 -19.71 6.46 2.56
CA GLU A 214 -19.92 6.08 1.15
C GLU A 214 -20.34 7.26 0.29
N LYS A 215 -21.21 8.12 0.82
CA LYS A 215 -21.75 9.29 0.12
C LYS A 215 -20.74 10.44 0.06
N GLU A 216 -20.09 10.75 1.17
CA GLU A 216 -19.19 11.91 1.28
C GLU A 216 -17.78 11.61 0.74
N PHE A 217 -17.36 10.34 0.80
CA PHE A 217 -16.05 9.85 0.33
C PHE A 217 -16.25 8.71 -0.68
N PRO A 218 -16.87 8.98 -1.85
CA PRO A 218 -17.17 7.95 -2.82
C PRO A 218 -15.88 7.37 -3.40
N TYR A 219 -15.89 6.05 -3.65
CA TYR A 219 -14.77 5.42 -4.34
C TYR A 219 -14.61 6.02 -5.72
N ARG A 220 -13.34 6.15 -6.12
CA ARG A 220 -13.04 6.11 -7.54
C ARG A 220 -13.22 4.66 -8.01
N SER A 221 -14.26 4.40 -8.78
CA SER A 221 -14.48 3.06 -9.34
C SER A 221 -13.29 2.64 -10.20
N ILE A 222 -12.61 1.56 -9.81
CA ILE A 222 -11.73 0.83 -10.71
C ILE A 222 -12.58 -0.27 -11.34
N GLN A 223 -12.91 -0.12 -12.61
CA GLN A 223 -13.52 -1.21 -13.36
C GLN A 223 -12.45 -2.27 -13.58
N ALA A 224 -12.59 -3.42 -12.92
CA ALA A 224 -11.82 -4.58 -13.31
C ALA A 224 -12.32 -5.10 -14.66
N PRO A 225 -11.41 -5.58 -15.52
CA PRO A 225 -11.80 -6.41 -16.64
C PRO A 225 -12.31 -7.73 -16.06
N PHE A 226 -13.59 -7.79 -15.68
CA PHE A 226 -14.19 -9.05 -15.33
C PHE A 226 -14.14 -9.96 -16.56
N MET A 227 -13.63 -11.17 -16.36
CA MET A 227 -13.78 -12.23 -17.32
C MET A 227 -15.28 -12.40 -17.63
N GLN A 228 -15.62 -12.73 -18.88
CA GLN A 228 -17.03 -13.00 -19.23
C GLN A 228 -17.62 -14.02 -18.26
N GLU A 229 -18.84 -13.77 -17.76
CA GLU A 229 -19.52 -14.60 -16.75
C GLU A 229 -19.50 -16.09 -17.11
N GLN A 230 -19.66 -16.43 -18.40
CA GLN A 230 -19.61 -17.81 -18.89
C GLN A 230 -18.24 -18.46 -18.70
N THR A 231 -17.17 -17.73 -19.00
CA THR A 231 -15.80 -18.21 -18.82
C THR A 231 -15.47 -18.34 -17.33
N GLN A 232 -15.90 -17.37 -16.51
CA GLN A 232 -15.73 -17.45 -15.06
C GLN A 232 -16.47 -18.67 -14.47
N LYS A 233 -17.71 -18.93 -14.89
CA LYS A 233 -18.45 -20.16 -14.55
C LYS A 233 -17.68 -21.42 -14.93
N ALA A 234 -17.09 -21.45 -16.13
CA ALA A 234 -16.33 -22.61 -16.60
C ALA A 234 -15.09 -22.86 -15.74
N VAL A 235 -14.31 -21.82 -15.42
CA VAL A 235 -13.11 -21.91 -14.57
C VAL A 235 -13.48 -22.36 -13.15
N LEU A 236 -14.47 -21.74 -12.51
CA LEU A 236 -14.89 -22.11 -11.15
C LEU A 236 -15.39 -23.57 -11.07
N LYS A 237 -16.12 -24.04 -12.08
CA LYS A 237 -16.52 -25.46 -12.17
C LYS A 237 -15.33 -26.39 -12.33
N MET A 238 -14.31 -26.00 -13.10
CA MET A 238 -13.09 -26.79 -13.26
C MET A 238 -12.30 -26.89 -11.95
N LEU A 239 -12.12 -25.78 -11.23
CA LEU A 239 -11.44 -25.75 -9.93
C LEU A 239 -12.15 -26.62 -8.90
N LYS A 240 -13.48 -26.48 -8.78
CA LYS A 240 -14.33 -27.30 -7.89
C LYS A 240 -14.23 -28.79 -8.20
N LYS A 241 -14.24 -29.18 -9.49
CA LYS A 241 -14.07 -30.57 -9.93
C LYS A 241 -12.65 -31.11 -9.68
N GLY A 242 -11.64 -30.24 -9.74
CA GLY A 242 -10.23 -30.58 -9.52
C GLY A 242 -9.84 -30.67 -8.05
N GLY A 243 -10.73 -30.35 -7.11
CA GLY A 243 -10.41 -30.28 -5.68
C GLY A 243 -9.48 -29.12 -5.31
N LEU A 244 -9.29 -28.16 -6.22
CA LEU A 244 -8.54 -26.93 -5.97
C LEU A 244 -9.48 -25.94 -5.27
N VAL A 245 -9.10 -25.54 -4.06
CA VAL A 245 -9.80 -24.52 -3.29
C VAL A 245 -9.17 -23.17 -3.65
N ILE A 246 -10.00 -22.20 -4.04
CA ILE A 246 -9.55 -20.79 -4.08
C ILE A 246 -9.40 -20.37 -2.63
N PRO A 247 -8.20 -19.93 -2.18
CA PRO A 247 -8.00 -19.49 -0.80
C PRO A 247 -9.06 -18.45 -0.42
N SER A 248 -9.76 -18.68 0.68
CA SER A 248 -10.62 -17.67 1.28
C SER A 248 -9.77 -16.65 2.04
N GLU A 249 -10.32 -15.48 2.39
CA GLU A 249 -9.63 -14.49 3.24
C GLU A 249 -9.19 -15.05 4.61
N GLN A 250 -9.61 -16.27 4.96
CA GLN A 250 -9.32 -16.95 6.23
C GLN A 250 -8.38 -18.16 6.10
N ASP A 251 -7.94 -18.51 4.87
CA ASP A 251 -6.96 -19.58 4.59
C ASP A 251 -5.53 -19.02 4.48
#